data_AF-A0A2G9SCT5-F1
#
_entry.id   AF-A0A2G9SCT5-F1
#
_cell.length_a   1.000
_cell.length_b   1.000
_cell.length_c   1.000
_cell.angle_alpha   90.00
_cell.angle_beta   90.00
_cell.angle_gamma   90.00
#
_symmetry.space_group_name_H-M   'P 1'
#
loop_
_entity.id
_entity.type
_entity.pdbx_description
1 polymer ?
#
loop_
_entity_poly.entity_id
_entity_poly.type
_entity_poly.pdbx_seq_one_letter_code
_entity_poly.pdbx_strand_id
1 'polypeptide(L)'
;MVLAIGIYAEVERQKYKTLHGAFLAPAIILILLGLVMFVVSFIGVLASLRDNLCLLQVFMYTLGVCLLLELTGGIVALLFRNQTMDILNRNIRRGIRNYYDDLDFKNIMDFVQKQFKCCGGEEYMDWEKNERLLLVSASSAGSTAIFCRSFASDGPDFWIVFFPPLFQRC
;
A
#
# COMPACT_ATOMS: atom_id res chain seq x y z
N MET A 1 -3.35 -18.37 -4.78
CA MET A 1 -4.09 -17.43 -3.90
C MET A 1 -3.89 -15.97 -4.28
N VAL A 2 -2.67 -15.50 -4.54
CA VAL A 2 -2.42 -14.10 -4.93
C VAL A 2 -3.18 -13.65 -6.18
N LEU A 3 -3.27 -14.50 -7.22
CA LEU A 3 -4.12 -14.22 -8.39
C LEU A 3 -5.60 -14.01 -8.04
N ALA A 4 -6.15 -14.81 -7.12
CA ALA A 4 -7.54 -14.69 -6.70
C ALA A 4 -7.77 -13.37 -5.94
N ILE A 5 -6.82 -12.95 -5.11
CA ILE A 5 -6.85 -11.66 -4.40
C ILE A 5 -6.80 -10.50 -5.42
N GLY A 6 -5.92 -10.58 -6.42
CA GLY A 6 -5.81 -9.56 -7.48
C GLY A 6 -7.09 -9.45 -8.31
N ILE A 7 -7.66 -10.59 -8.73
CA ILE A 7 -8.93 -10.62 -9.47
C ILE A 7 -10.08 -10.10 -8.61
N TYR A 8 -10.15 -10.48 -7.33
CA TYR A 8 -11.18 -10.00 -6.40
C TYR A 8 -11.11 -8.48 -6.24
N ALA A 9 -9.92 -7.93 -6.01
CA ALA A 9 -9.70 -6.49 -5.93
C ALA A 9 -10.18 -5.77 -7.20
N GLU A 10 -9.94 -6.35 -8.37
CA GLU A 10 -10.33 -5.75 -9.64
C GLU A 10 -11.82 -5.88 -9.96
N VAL A 11 -12.46 -6.95 -9.48
CA VAL A 11 -13.91 -7.13 -9.56
C VAL A 11 -14.64 -6.12 -8.66
N GLU A 12 -14.15 -5.89 -7.43
CA GLU A 12 -14.68 -4.80 -6.61
C GLU A 12 -14.47 -3.45 -7.29
N ARG A 13 -13.28 -3.21 -7.86
CA ARG A 13 -12.98 -1.99 -8.60
C ARG A 13 -13.94 -1.74 -9.78
N GLN A 14 -14.29 -2.77 -10.55
CA GLN A 14 -15.24 -2.65 -11.68
C GLN A 14 -16.67 -2.32 -11.24
N LYS A 15 -17.08 -2.68 -10.01
CA LYS A 15 -18.40 -2.32 -9.47
C LYS A 15 -18.49 -0.84 -9.12
N TYR A 16 -17.39 -0.21 -8.72
CA TYR A 16 -17.29 1.22 -8.46
C TYR A 16 -16.63 1.91 -9.66
N LYS A 17 -17.34 2.02 -10.80
CA LYS A 17 -16.85 2.52 -12.12
C LYS A 17 -16.24 3.95 -12.16
N THR A 18 -15.95 4.56 -11.02
CA THR A 18 -15.44 5.94 -10.88
C THR A 18 -14.00 6.01 -10.34
N LEU A 19 -13.30 4.87 -10.29
CA LEU A 19 -12.02 4.67 -9.58
C LEU A 19 -10.81 4.73 -10.55
N HIS A 20 -10.33 5.94 -10.85
CA HIS A 20 -9.25 6.22 -11.80
C HIS A 20 -7.95 6.59 -11.06
N GLY A 21 -7.12 5.59 -10.76
CA GLY A 21 -5.66 5.81 -10.66
C GLY A 21 -4.95 5.19 -9.47
N ALA A 22 -5.56 5.09 -8.28
CA ALA A 22 -4.82 4.72 -7.07
C ALA A 22 -4.74 3.21 -6.84
N PHE A 23 -5.86 2.49 -6.99
CA PHE A 23 -5.89 1.02 -6.85
C PHE A 23 -5.35 0.27 -8.06
N LEU A 24 -5.37 0.88 -9.26
CA LEU A 24 -4.79 0.23 -10.45
C LEU A 24 -3.33 -0.15 -10.21
N ALA A 25 -2.52 0.74 -9.63
CA ALA A 25 -1.09 0.50 -9.50
C ALA A 25 -0.78 -0.72 -8.59
N PRO A 26 -1.30 -0.82 -7.35
CA PRO A 26 -1.09 -2.00 -6.51
C PRO A 26 -1.78 -3.26 -7.05
N ALA A 27 -3.01 -3.16 -7.57
CA ALA A 27 -3.76 -4.32 -8.04
C ALA A 27 -3.13 -4.95 -9.30
N ILE A 28 -2.68 -4.13 -10.26
CA ILE A 28 -1.99 -4.61 -11.46
C ILE A 28 -0.68 -5.33 -11.08
N ILE A 29 0.09 -4.78 -10.14
CA ILE A 29 1.32 -5.42 -9.66
C ILE A 29 1.00 -6.78 -9.03
N LEU A 30 -0.05 -6.87 -8.20
CA LEU A 30 -0.48 -8.13 -7.59
C LEU A 30 -0.93 -9.18 -8.62
N ILE A 31 -1.64 -8.76 -9.68
CA ILE A 31 -2.05 -9.65 -10.77
C ILE A 31 -0.84 -10.16 -11.55
N LEU A 32 0.08 -9.28 -11.95
CA LEU A 32 1.30 -9.65 -12.67
C LEU A 32 2.17 -10.60 -11.85
N LEU A 33 2.39 -10.28 -10.57
CA LEU A 33 3.17 -11.11 -9.65
C LEU A 33 2.49 -12.48 -9.44
N GLY A 34 1.17 -12.50 -9.28
CA GLY A 34 0.40 -13.74 -9.18
C GLY A 34 0.54 -14.63 -10.42
N LEU A 35 0.56 -14.04 -11.62
CA LEU A 35 0.66 -14.77 -12.87
C LEU A 35 2.04 -15.41 -13.04
N VAL A 36 3.11 -14.68 -12.71
CA VAL A 36 4.48 -15.20 -12.70
C VAL A 36 4.60 -16.37 -11.71
N MET A 37 4.11 -16.20 -10.48
CA MET A 37 4.14 -17.28 -9.49
C MET A 37 3.37 -18.52 -9.94
N PHE A 38 2.22 -18.35 -10.61
CA PHE A 38 1.45 -19.47 -11.15
C PHE A 38 2.23 -20.25 -12.22
N VAL A 39 2.87 -19.55 -13.16
CA VAL A 39 3.70 -20.19 -14.20
C VAL A 39 4.87 -20.94 -13.59
N VAL A 40 5.60 -20.32 -12.65
CA VAL A 40 6.73 -20.97 -11.95
C VAL A 40 6.26 -22.22 -11.19
N SER A 41 5.11 -22.14 -10.52
CA SER A 41 4.54 -23.27 -9.79
C SER A 41 4.12 -24.41 -10.72
N PHE A 42 3.52 -24.09 -11.87
CA PHE A 42 3.13 -25.09 -12.87
C PHE A 42 4.36 -25.79 -13.46
N ILE A 43 5.42 -25.05 -13.78
CA ILE A 43 6.70 -25.61 -14.23
C ILE A 43 7.29 -26.53 -13.14
N GLY A 44 7.24 -26.12 -11.87
CA GLY A 44 7.71 -26.93 -10.75
C GLY A 44 6.96 -28.27 -10.61
N VAL A 45 5.63 -28.25 -10.73
CA VAL A 45 4.82 -29.48 -10.69
C VAL A 45 5.13 -30.38 -11.89
N LEU A 46 5.26 -29.83 -13.10
CA LEU A 46 5.65 -30.61 -14.28
C LEU A 46 7.07 -31.17 -14.18
N ALA A 47 7.99 -30.44 -13.55
CA ALA A 47 9.38 -30.87 -13.33
C ALA A 47 9.47 -32.01 -12.33
N SER A 48 8.58 -32.04 -11.33
CA SER A 48 8.49 -33.15 -10.38
C SER A 48 7.81 -34.38 -10.97
N LEU A 49 6.86 -34.20 -11.89
CA LEU A 49 6.10 -35.31 -12.50
C LEU A 49 6.85 -36.00 -13.63
N ARG A 50 7.68 -35.27 -14.38
CA ARG A 50 8.59 -35.86 -15.36
C ARG A 50 9.95 -36.03 -14.70
N ASP A 51 10.47 -37.26 -14.69
CA ASP A 51 11.88 -37.62 -14.38
C ASP A 51 12.88 -37.05 -15.41
N ASN A 52 12.65 -35.82 -15.90
CA ASN A 52 13.50 -35.12 -16.83
C ASN A 52 14.40 -34.14 -16.08
N LEU A 53 15.66 -34.53 -15.94
CA LEU A 53 16.75 -33.71 -15.40
C LEU A 53 16.82 -32.30 -16.01
N CYS A 54 16.47 -32.14 -17.29
CA CYS A 54 16.43 -30.84 -17.98
C CYS A 54 15.38 -29.89 -17.38
N LEU A 55 14.16 -30.37 -17.06
CA LEU A 55 13.11 -29.52 -16.46
C LEU A 55 13.47 -29.11 -15.04
N LEU A 56 14.08 -30.03 -14.28
CA LEU A 56 14.59 -29.77 -12.94
C LEU A 56 15.69 -28.70 -12.95
N GLN A 57 16.61 -28.74 -13.92
CA GLN A 57 17.64 -27.72 -14.09
C GLN A 57 17.03 -26.33 -14.38
N VAL A 58 16.07 -26.23 -15.31
CA VAL A 58 15.38 -24.97 -15.61
C VAL A 58 14.68 -24.40 -14.37
N PHE A 59 14.03 -25.24 -13.57
CA PHE A 59 13.40 -24.82 -12.32
C PHE A 59 14.43 -24.27 -11.32
N MET A 60 15.55 -24.96 -11.13
CA MET A 60 16.64 -24.52 -10.26
C MET A 60 17.25 -23.19 -10.72
N TYR A 61 17.49 -23.01 -12.03
CA TYR A 61 17.97 -21.74 -12.57
C TYR A 61 16.95 -20.61 -12.38
N THR A 62 15.67 -20.88 -12.60
CA THR A 62 14.59 -19.90 -12.42
C THR A 62 14.53 -19.42 -10.97
N LEU A 63 14.54 -20.35 -10.00
CA LEU A 63 14.59 -20.02 -8.58
C LEU A 63 15.87 -19.27 -8.20
N GLY A 64 17.02 -19.70 -8.73
CA GLY A 64 18.30 -19.02 -8.51
C GLY A 64 18.27 -17.57 -8.98
N VAL A 65 17.74 -17.31 -10.17
CA VAL A 65 17.57 -15.94 -10.69
C VAL A 65 16.59 -15.13 -9.84
N CYS A 66 15.46 -15.71 -9.42
CA CYS A 66 14.52 -15.04 -8.52
C CYS A 66 15.18 -14.66 -7.19
N LEU A 67 15.95 -15.57 -6.57
CA LEU A 67 16.67 -15.29 -5.33
C LEU A 67 17.70 -14.18 -5.48
N LEU A 68 18.44 -14.16 -6.60
CA LEU A 68 19.38 -13.08 -6.87
C LEU A 68 18.69 -11.73 -7.08
N LEU A 69 17.54 -11.72 -7.75
CA LEU A 69 16.72 -10.51 -7.92
C LEU A 69 16.14 -10.04 -6.58
N GLU A 70 15.63 -10.94 -5.75
CA GLU A 70 15.13 -10.62 -4.41
C GLU A 70 16.23 -10.08 -3.50
N LEU A 71 17.41 -10.70 -3.53
CA LEU A 71 18.56 -10.26 -2.74
C LEU A 71 19.05 -8.88 -3.20
N THR A 72 19.20 -8.68 -4.51
CA THR A 72 19.62 -7.39 -5.07
C THR A 72 18.58 -6.31 -4.79
N GLY A 73 17.29 -6.63 -4.99
CA GLY A 73 16.18 -5.73 -4.67
C GLY A 73 16.13 -5.38 -3.19
N GLY A 74 16.34 -6.35 -2.30
CA GLY A 74 16.44 -6.13 -0.86
C GLY A 74 17.60 -5.22 -0.47
N ILE A 75 18.79 -5.45 -1.05
CA ILE A 75 19.96 -4.59 -0.81
C ILE A 75 19.69 -3.16 -1.30
N VAL A 76 19.15 -2.99 -2.51
CA VAL A 76 18.76 -1.67 -3.05
C VAL A 76 17.72 -1.00 -2.15
N ALA A 77 16.69 -1.72 -1.71
CA ALA A 77 15.67 -1.19 -0.81
C ALA A 77 16.26 -0.73 0.54
N LEU A 78 17.26 -1.43 1.06
CA LEU A 78 17.96 -1.04 2.29
C LEU A 78 18.84 0.20 2.08
N LEU A 79 19.62 0.24 1.01
CA LEU A 79 20.49 1.38 0.69
C LEU A 79 19.68 2.66 0.44
N PHE A 80 18.56 2.54 -0.26
CA PHE A 80 17.68 3.66 -0.61
C PHE A 80 16.47 3.76 0.32
N ARG A 81 16.55 3.23 1.55
CA ARG A 81 15.46 3.28 2.52
C ARG A 81 14.97 4.70 2.75
N ASN A 82 15.88 5.63 3.02
CA ASN A 82 15.52 7.03 3.31
C ASN A 82 14.85 7.70 2.11
N GLN A 83 15.40 7.53 0.90
CA GLN A 83 14.79 8.09 -0.32
C GLN A 83 13.41 7.48 -0.60
N THR A 84 13.25 6.18 -0.37
CA THR A 84 11.98 5.49 -0.53
C THR A 84 10.94 6.03 0.44
N MET A 85 11.32 6.25 1.71
CA MET A 85 10.46 6.86 2.71
C MET A 85 10.09 8.30 2.34
N ASP A 86 11.02 9.10 1.83
CA ASP A 86 10.73 10.46 1.38
C ASP A 86 9.74 10.48 0.21
N ILE A 87 9.91 9.57 -0.76
CA ILE A 87 8.99 9.42 -1.89
C ILE A 87 7.61 9.00 -1.37
N LEU A 88 7.55 8.03 -0.47
CA LEU A 88 6.31 7.55 0.13
C LEU A 88 5.59 8.68 0.88
N ASN A 89 6.28 9.39 1.77
CA ASN A 89 5.76 10.51 2.53
C ASN A 89 5.24 11.64 1.63
N ARG A 90 5.97 11.96 0.54
CA ARG A 90 5.51 12.93 -0.46
C ARG A 90 4.22 12.48 -1.16
N ASN A 91 4.10 11.20 -1.50
CA ASN A 91 2.89 10.65 -2.11
C ASN A 91 1.72 10.66 -1.13
N ILE A 92 1.93 10.29 0.13
CA ILE A 92 0.90 10.34 1.18
C ILE A 92 0.43 11.78 1.40
N ARG A 93 1.35 12.75 1.52
CA ARG A 93 0.99 14.18 1.65
C ARG A 93 0.18 14.70 0.46
N ARG A 94 0.52 14.27 -0.76
CA ARG A 94 -0.27 14.59 -1.95
C ARG A 94 -1.66 13.94 -1.87
N GLY A 95 -1.74 12.69 -1.41
CA GLY A 95 -2.99 11.99 -1.17
C GLY A 95 -3.87 12.67 -0.12
N ILE A 96 -3.29 13.21 0.96
CA ILE A 96 -4.03 13.97 1.98
C ILE A 96 -4.61 15.27 1.38
N ARG A 97 -3.85 16.02 0.57
CA ARG A 97 -4.38 17.23 -0.10
C ARG A 97 -5.51 16.90 -1.08
N ASN A 98 -5.38 15.80 -1.81
CA ASN A 98 -6.36 15.34 -2.80
C ASN A 98 -7.40 14.38 -2.20
N TYR A 99 -7.52 14.30 -0.87
CA TYR A 99 -8.35 13.30 -0.17
C TYR A 99 -9.82 13.35 -0.59
N TYR A 100 -10.34 14.51 -1.01
CA TYR A 100 -11.71 14.66 -1.47
C TYR A 100 -11.87 14.50 -2.99
N ASP A 101 -10.79 14.59 -3.77
CA ASP A 101 -10.84 14.40 -5.23
C ASP A 101 -10.84 12.91 -5.60
N ASP A 102 -10.07 12.10 -4.85
CA ASP A 102 -9.82 10.71 -5.18
C ASP A 102 -10.46 9.77 -4.14
N LEU A 103 -11.63 9.21 -4.48
CA LEU A 103 -12.40 8.34 -3.58
C LEU A 103 -11.62 7.08 -3.16
N ASP A 104 -10.76 6.55 -4.03
CA ASP A 104 -9.93 5.39 -3.73
C ASP A 104 -8.77 5.72 -2.80
N PHE A 105 -8.10 6.86 -3.00
CA PHE A 105 -7.10 7.31 -2.03
C PHE A 105 -7.74 7.55 -0.67
N LYS A 106 -8.95 8.13 -0.63
CA LYS A 106 -9.74 8.26 0.59
C LYS A 106 -9.99 6.92 1.27
N ASN A 107 -10.50 5.92 0.56
CA ASN A 107 -10.82 4.62 1.14
C ASN A 107 -9.56 3.88 1.65
N ILE A 108 -8.47 3.90 0.89
CA ILE A 108 -7.19 3.30 1.32
C ILE A 108 -6.66 4.03 2.54
N MET A 109 -6.64 5.36 2.51
CA MET A 109 -6.13 6.16 3.62
C MET A 109 -6.94 5.93 4.88
N ASP A 110 -8.27 5.93 4.77
CA ASP A 110 -9.17 5.61 5.87
C ASP A 110 -8.93 4.21 6.43
N PHE A 111 -8.76 3.22 5.55
CA PHE A 111 -8.49 1.84 5.97
C PHE A 111 -7.16 1.74 6.70
N VAL A 112 -6.07 2.24 6.11
CA VAL A 112 -4.72 2.20 6.70
C VAL A 112 -4.70 2.92 8.05
N GLN A 113 -5.20 4.16 8.10
CA GLN A 113 -5.19 4.96 9.31
C GLN A 113 -6.11 4.38 10.39
N LYS A 114 -7.25 3.75 10.06
CA LYS A 114 -8.09 3.06 11.06
C LYS A 114 -7.51 1.73 11.52
N GLN A 115 -6.86 1.00 10.63
CA GLN A 115 -6.32 -0.34 10.89
C GLN A 115 -5.04 -0.27 11.74
N PHE A 116 -4.11 0.59 11.33
CA PHE A 116 -2.86 0.84 12.04
C PHE A 116 -2.97 1.94 13.09
N LYS A 117 -4.15 2.59 13.16
CA LYS A 117 -4.46 3.65 14.11
C LYS A 117 -3.43 4.79 14.11
N CYS A 118 -2.96 5.12 12.91
CA CYS A 118 -1.97 6.17 12.68
C CYS A 118 -2.59 7.34 11.92
N CYS A 119 -1.95 8.51 11.95
CA CYS A 119 -2.40 9.71 11.24
C CYS A 119 -1.25 10.38 10.49
N GLY A 120 -1.46 10.67 9.20
CA GLY A 120 -0.48 11.37 8.37
C GLY A 120 0.44 10.44 7.60
N GLY A 121 1.43 11.01 6.93
CA GLY A 121 2.49 10.26 6.25
C GLY A 121 3.81 10.35 7.02
N GLU A 122 4.33 11.56 7.17
CA GLU A 122 5.53 11.78 7.97
C GLU A 122 5.18 12.25 9.39
N GLU A 123 4.11 13.05 9.51
CA GLU A 123 3.65 13.60 10.77
C GLU A 123 2.14 13.76 10.78
N TYR A 124 1.55 13.69 11.96
CA TYR A 124 0.11 13.90 12.15
C TYR A 124 -0.34 15.31 11.73
N MET A 125 0.56 16.30 11.75
CA MET A 125 0.33 17.67 11.27
C MET A 125 0.08 17.77 9.75
N ASP A 126 0.32 16.70 8.99
CA ASP A 126 0.03 16.67 7.55
C ASP A 126 -1.46 16.94 7.26
N TRP A 127 -2.36 16.65 8.21
CA TRP A 127 -3.80 16.90 8.11
C TRP A 127 -4.23 18.34 8.32
N GLU A 128 -3.46 19.14 9.07
CA GLU A 128 -3.74 20.57 9.27
C GLU A 128 -3.54 21.38 7.98
N LYS A 129 -2.57 20.94 7.16
CA LYS A 129 -2.22 21.56 5.88
C LYS A 129 -3.25 21.28 4.77
N ASN A 130 -4.33 20.56 5.05
CA ASN A 130 -5.40 20.30 4.09
C ASN A 130 -6.43 21.43 4.12
N GLU A 131 -6.27 22.40 3.22
CA GLU A 131 -7.16 23.56 3.09
C GLU A 131 -8.63 23.17 2.87
N ARG A 132 -8.90 22.11 2.08
CA ARG A 132 -10.27 21.68 1.81
C ARG A 132 -10.96 21.12 3.05
N LEU A 133 -10.22 20.45 3.92
CA LEU A 133 -10.74 19.95 5.19
C LEU A 133 -11.17 21.08 6.13
N LEU A 134 -10.58 22.29 5.99
CA LEU A 134 -10.98 23.48 6.75
C LEU A 134 -12.30 24.10 6.26
N LEU A 135 -12.59 23.95 4.97
CA LEU A 135 -13.75 24.57 4.31
C LEU A 135 -15.00 23.68 4.32
N VAL A 136 -14.82 22.38 4.52
CA VAL A 136 -15.89 21.38 4.50
C VAL A 136 -16.55 21.27 5.89
N SER A 137 -17.88 21.14 5.94
CA SER A 137 -18.60 20.98 7.20
C SER A 137 -18.27 19.63 7.87
N ALA A 138 -18.29 19.58 9.20
CA ALA A 138 -18.03 18.34 9.95
C ALA A 138 -18.98 17.17 9.57
N SER A 139 -20.16 17.46 9.00
CA SER A 139 -21.11 16.45 8.52
C SER A 139 -20.71 15.83 7.17
N SER A 140 -19.87 16.50 6.38
CA SER A 140 -19.40 16.05 5.06
C SER A 140 -17.93 15.62 5.06
N ALA A 141 -17.18 15.96 6.11
CA ALA A 141 -15.84 15.45 6.32
C ALA A 141 -15.87 13.97 6.79
N GLY A 142 -14.95 13.16 6.27
CA GLY A 142 -14.82 11.76 6.67
C GLY A 142 -14.39 11.65 8.14
N SER A 143 -14.94 10.68 8.88
CA SER A 143 -14.65 10.52 10.32
C SER A 143 -13.14 10.38 10.61
N THR A 144 -12.39 9.74 9.71
CA THR A 144 -10.92 9.60 9.83
C THR A 144 -10.21 10.92 9.66
N ALA A 145 -10.60 11.72 8.66
CA ALA A 145 -10.03 13.03 8.41
C ALA A 145 -10.30 14.00 9.57
N ILE A 146 -11.52 13.96 10.14
CA ILE A 146 -11.87 14.74 11.32
C ILE A 146 -11.02 14.31 12.52
N PHE A 147 -10.95 12.99 12.79
CA PHE A 147 -10.17 12.46 13.90
C PHE A 147 -8.69 12.86 13.82
N CYS A 148 -8.05 12.66 12.66
CA CYS A 148 -6.64 13.01 12.49
C CYS A 148 -6.39 14.52 12.52
N ARG A 149 -7.36 15.34 12.10
CA ARG A 149 -7.26 16.80 12.25
C ARG A 149 -7.39 17.23 13.71
N SER A 150 -8.34 16.69 14.46
CA SER A 150 -8.44 16.95 15.91
C SER A 150 -7.16 16.53 16.64
N PHE A 151 -6.63 15.35 16.31
CA PHE A 151 -5.34 14.89 16.80
C PHE A 151 -4.19 15.87 16.48
N ALA A 152 -4.22 16.50 15.30
CA ALA A 152 -3.25 17.53 14.94
C ALA A 152 -3.41 18.83 15.71
N SER A 153 -4.64 19.30 15.92
CA SER A 153 -4.90 20.56 16.63
C SER A 153 -4.73 20.48 18.15
N ASP A 154 -5.09 19.37 18.79
CA ASP A 154 -5.04 19.23 20.26
C ASP A 154 -3.61 18.97 20.79
N GLY A 155 -2.66 18.73 19.89
CA GLY A 155 -1.28 18.43 20.22
C GLY A 155 -1.06 16.96 20.65
N PRO A 156 0.20 16.49 20.60
CA PRO A 156 0.50 15.11 20.87
C PRO A 156 0.31 14.79 22.36
N ASP A 157 0.50 15.74 23.27
CA ASP A 157 0.50 15.52 24.73
C ASP A 157 -0.85 15.01 25.27
N PHE A 158 -1.96 15.47 24.68
CA PHE A 158 -3.31 15.03 25.05
C PHE A 158 -3.57 13.58 24.63
N TRP A 159 -3.04 13.18 23.47
CA TRP A 159 -3.28 11.86 22.88
C TRP A 159 -2.16 10.83 23.13
N ILE A 160 -0.93 11.23 23.49
CA ILE A 160 0.20 10.35 23.85
C ILE A 160 -0.16 9.48 25.06
N VAL A 161 -1.01 9.97 25.96
CA VAL A 161 -1.49 9.22 27.13
C VAL A 161 -2.44 8.08 26.72
N PHE A 162 -3.17 8.26 25.61
CA PHE A 162 -4.13 7.29 25.09
C PHE A 162 -3.55 6.39 23.98
N PHE A 163 -2.51 6.85 23.28
CA PHE A 163 -1.89 6.15 22.16
C PHE A 163 -0.35 6.21 22.25
N PRO A 164 0.36 5.08 22.13
CA PRO A 164 1.81 5.05 22.17
C PRO A 164 2.42 5.90 21.02
N PRO A 165 3.66 6.43 21.15
CA PRO A 165 4.28 7.29 20.13
C PRO A 165 4.43 6.62 18.74
N LEU A 166 4.36 5.29 18.68
CA LEU A 166 4.27 4.53 17.42
C LEU A 166 2.98 4.80 16.60
N PHE A 167 1.92 5.33 17.21
CA PHE A 167 0.67 5.69 16.52
C PHE A 167 0.71 7.06 15.84
N GLN A 168 1.79 7.84 16.00
CA GLN A 168 1.86 9.19 15.42
C GLN A 168 2.36 9.23 13.98
N ARG A 169 2.86 8.10 13.45
CA ARG A 169 3.33 7.96 12.07
C ARG A 169 2.75 6.69 11.45
N CYS A 170 2.24 6.82 10.24
CA CYS A 170 2.15 5.68 9.31
C CYS A 170 3.53 5.53 8.62
#